data_AF-A0A1F6PGY1-F1
#
_entry.id   AF-A0A1F6PGY1-F1
#
_cell.length_a   1.000
_cell.length_b   1.000
_cell.length_c   1.000
_cell.angle_alpha   90.00
_cell.angle_beta   90.00
_cell.angle_gamma   90.00
#
_symmetry.space_group_name_H-M   'P 1'
#
loop_
_entity.id
_entity.type
_entity.pdbx_description
1 polymer ?
#
loop_
_entity_poly.entity_id
_entity_poly.type
_entity_poly.pdbx_seq_one_letter_code
_entity_poly.pdbx_strand_id
1 'polypeptide(L)'
;MSQSCSQLVPKLKHLQTLQGDFQVTLARYLQTGTDADKAKLEQLKQAIEIAKNEYERASLVKVEWVNKDQTKHQIIAKQVIILEYIKKQIGGFKINSNQYGEVELFDINNNGSAAPIINEALKFTNKLNGLLWLYCHNNPLLSELPELPNSLQALDCSNNPQLSELPELPDSLQVLDCSNNPQLSELPELPDSLQVLDCYNNSRLSKLPELPDSITFIDIRNTLAAQDLEVIAKLEEFKTKHPTAQVLY
;
A
#
# COMPACT_ATOMS: atom_id res chain seq x y z
N MET A 1 -10.11 8.41 21.72
CA MET A 1 -8.93 7.66 21.26
C MET A 1 -9.13 6.22 21.65
N SER A 2 -8.84 5.25 20.78
CA SER A 2 -8.85 3.83 21.15
C SER A 2 -7.88 3.58 22.31
N GLN A 3 -8.17 2.56 23.13
CA GLN A 3 -7.34 2.14 24.26
C GLN A 3 -5.91 1.75 23.84
N SER A 4 -5.71 1.47 22.54
CA SER A 4 -4.41 1.14 21.93
C SER A 4 -3.53 2.37 21.66
N CYS A 5 -4.09 3.45 21.12
CA CYS A 5 -3.35 4.69 20.92
C CYS A 5 -2.88 5.29 22.25
N SER A 6 -3.63 5.10 23.35
CA SER A 6 -3.25 5.62 24.67
C SER A 6 -1.98 4.99 25.24
N GLN A 7 -1.60 3.78 24.83
CA GLN A 7 -0.37 3.13 25.32
C GLN A 7 0.80 3.27 24.36
N LEU A 8 0.54 3.25 23.04
CA LEU A 8 1.60 3.26 22.02
C LEU A 8 2.13 4.67 21.71
N VAL A 9 1.25 5.68 21.65
CA VAL A 9 1.63 7.06 21.28
C VAL A 9 2.62 7.68 22.29
N PRO A 10 2.44 7.55 23.62
CA PRO A 10 3.42 8.08 24.58
C PRO A 10 4.80 7.43 24.43
N LYS A 11 4.86 6.12 24.18
CA LYS A 11 6.12 5.39 23.97
C LYS A 11 6.85 5.85 22.71
N LEU A 12 6.12 6.03 21.61
CA LEU A 12 6.68 6.59 20.37
C LEU A 12 7.25 7.99 20.60
N LYS A 13 6.49 8.86 21.28
CA LYS A 13 6.92 10.24 21.57
C LYS A 13 8.18 10.27 22.45
N HIS A 14 8.26 9.38 23.43
CA HIS A 14 9.45 9.25 24.28
C HIS A 14 10.68 8.82 23.47
N LEU A 15 10.54 7.79 22.62
CA LEU A 15 11.62 7.33 21.74
C LEU A 15 12.09 8.45 20.79
N GLN A 16 11.17 9.20 20.18
CA GLN A 16 11.50 10.34 19.31
C GLN A 16 12.26 11.45 20.05
N THR A 17 11.89 11.72 21.30
CA THR A 17 12.58 12.72 22.13
C THR A 17 14.02 12.30 22.40
N LEU A 18 14.25 11.04 22.79
CA LEU A 18 15.60 10.51 23.00
C LEU A 18 16.44 10.54 21.72
N GLN A 19 15.86 10.23 20.57
CA GLN A 19 16.54 10.32 19.27
C GLN A 19 16.92 11.77 18.92
N GLY A 20 16.03 12.73 19.19
CA GLY A 20 16.32 14.16 19.02
C GLY A 20 17.48 14.61 19.91
N ASP A 21 17.45 14.26 21.19
CA ASP A 21 18.51 14.57 22.14
C ASP A 21 19.87 13.96 21.73
N PHE A 22 19.85 12.74 21.17
CA PHE A 22 21.03 12.10 20.63
C PHE A 22 21.64 12.87 19.46
N GLN A 23 20.81 13.31 18.50
CA GLN A 23 21.30 14.09 17.36
C GLN A 23 21.91 15.42 17.78
N VAL A 24 21.25 16.14 18.71
CA VAL A 24 21.77 17.40 19.27
C VAL A 24 23.10 17.17 19.99
N THR A 25 23.19 16.12 20.80
CA THR A 25 24.42 15.78 21.54
C THR A 25 25.54 15.36 20.59
N LEU A 26 25.22 14.59 19.53
CA LEU A 26 26.20 14.15 18.55
C LEU A 26 26.78 15.33 17.78
N ALA A 27 25.93 16.27 17.35
CA ALA A 27 26.39 17.49 16.68
C ALA A 27 27.36 18.30 17.57
N ARG A 28 27.04 18.43 18.87
CA ARG A 28 27.92 19.11 19.84
C ARG A 28 29.23 18.35 20.10
N TYR A 29 29.18 17.01 20.20
CA TYR A 29 30.36 16.18 20.36
C TYR A 29 31.31 16.30 19.16
N LEU A 30 30.78 16.33 17.93
CA LEU A 30 31.60 16.48 16.72
C LEU A 30 32.32 17.83 16.65
N GLN A 31 31.78 18.87 17.32
CA GLN A 31 32.43 20.17 17.42
C GLN A 31 33.46 20.25 18.55
N THR A 32 33.17 19.63 19.70
CA THR A 32 33.91 19.86 20.95
C THR A 32 34.80 18.70 21.39
N GLY A 33 34.48 17.47 20.98
CA GLY A 33 35.18 16.25 21.35
C GLY A 33 35.17 15.90 22.84
N THR A 34 34.26 16.48 23.64
CA THR A 34 34.34 16.38 25.10
C THR A 34 33.98 14.98 25.62
N ASP A 35 34.69 14.52 26.65
CA ASP A 35 34.39 13.25 27.32
C ASP A 35 32.98 13.24 27.96
N ALA A 36 32.49 14.41 28.38
CA ALA A 36 31.14 14.56 28.90
C ALA A 36 30.07 14.26 27.83
N ASP A 37 30.24 14.79 26.61
CA ASP A 37 29.34 14.50 25.50
C ASP A 37 29.45 13.04 25.05
N LYS A 38 30.67 12.48 25.04
CA LYS A 38 30.87 11.05 24.76
C LYS A 38 30.11 10.16 25.75
N ALA A 39 30.22 10.44 27.05
CA ALA A 39 29.49 9.71 28.09
C ALA A 39 27.97 9.88 27.93
N LYS A 40 27.50 11.09 27.59
CA LYS A 40 26.08 11.34 27.36
C LYS A 40 25.55 10.61 26.13
N LEU A 41 26.32 10.52 25.05
CA LEU A 41 25.97 9.73 23.86
C LEU A 41 25.80 8.24 24.20
N GLU A 42 26.69 7.67 25.00
CA GLU A 42 26.56 6.26 25.43
C GLU A 42 25.31 6.02 26.28
N GLN A 43 24.98 6.94 27.19
CA GLN A 43 23.73 6.87 27.96
C GLN A 43 22.49 6.98 27.05
N LEU A 44 22.51 7.90 26.09
CA LEU A 44 21.40 8.07 25.15
C LEU A 44 21.23 6.86 24.24
N LYS A 45 22.32 6.21 23.79
CA LYS A 45 22.24 4.94 23.04
C LYS A 45 21.51 3.87 23.84
N GLN A 46 21.89 3.67 25.10
CA GLN A 46 21.24 2.69 25.97
C GLN A 46 19.76 3.03 26.21
N ALA A 47 19.44 4.30 26.48
CA ALA A 47 18.06 4.74 26.69
C ALA A 47 17.19 4.57 25.44
N ILE A 48 17.74 4.89 24.25
CA ILE A 48 17.07 4.67 22.96
C ILE A 48 16.77 3.20 22.77
N GLU A 49 17.72 2.31 23.05
CA GLU A 49 17.52 0.86 22.89
C GLU A 49 16.42 0.34 23.83
N ILE A 50 16.39 0.79 25.09
CA ILE A 50 15.33 0.43 26.03
C ILE A 50 13.96 0.94 25.54
N ALA A 51 13.86 2.21 25.18
CA ALA A 51 12.62 2.83 24.70
C ALA A 51 12.12 2.17 23.40
N LYS A 52 13.03 1.79 22.50
CA LYS A 52 12.72 1.05 21.28
C LYS A 52 12.12 -0.30 21.59
N ASN A 53 12.75 -1.09 22.47
CA ASN A 53 12.24 -2.41 22.88
C ASN A 53 10.85 -2.31 23.55
N GLU A 54 10.63 -1.28 24.37
CA GLU A 54 9.31 -1.05 24.95
C GLU A 54 8.25 -0.67 23.92
N TYR A 55 8.60 0.19 22.97
CA TYR A 55 7.71 0.55 21.87
C TYR A 55 7.37 -0.70 21.04
N GLU A 56 8.37 -1.48 20.63
CA GLU A 56 8.18 -2.68 19.82
C GLU A 56 7.24 -3.68 20.49
N ARG A 57 7.46 -3.98 21.78
CA ARG A 57 6.56 -4.86 22.55
C ARG A 57 5.12 -4.34 22.58
N ALA A 58 4.93 -3.06 22.86
CA ALA A 58 3.59 -2.45 22.87
C ALA A 58 2.95 -2.40 21.47
N SER A 59 3.78 -2.27 20.43
CA SER A 59 3.35 -2.12 19.04
C SER A 59 2.75 -3.39 18.46
N LEU A 60 3.13 -4.56 19.01
CA LEU A 60 2.71 -5.89 18.56
C LEU A 60 1.49 -6.44 19.31
N VAL A 61 0.99 -5.75 20.33
CA VAL A 61 -0.18 -6.19 21.09
C VAL A 61 -1.44 -6.07 20.25
N LYS A 62 -2.29 -7.11 20.27
CA LYS A 62 -3.64 -7.08 19.69
C LYS A 62 -4.57 -6.23 20.54
N VAL A 63 -5.35 -5.39 19.89
CA VAL A 63 -6.29 -4.47 20.53
C VAL A 63 -7.60 -4.44 19.77
N GLU A 64 -8.69 -4.19 20.49
CA GLU A 64 -9.96 -3.89 19.84
C GLU A 64 -9.88 -2.50 19.18
N TRP A 65 -10.12 -2.46 17.88
CA TRP A 65 -10.28 -1.25 17.10
C TRP A 65 -11.71 -1.16 16.56
N VAL A 66 -12.29 0.04 16.60
CA VAL A 66 -13.66 0.28 16.18
C VAL A 66 -13.65 1.25 15.01
N ASN A 67 -14.16 0.81 13.87
CA ASN A 67 -14.28 1.65 12.69
C ASN A 67 -15.47 2.64 12.84
N LYS A 68 -15.62 3.58 11.90
CA LYS A 68 -16.68 4.62 11.99
C LYS A 68 -18.09 4.02 11.95
N ASP A 69 -18.27 2.95 11.17
CA ASP A 69 -19.51 2.18 11.06
C ASP A 69 -19.79 1.27 12.29
N GLN A 70 -19.03 1.41 13.37
CA GLN A 70 -19.11 0.62 14.59
C GLN A 70 -18.68 -0.85 14.45
N THR A 71 -18.14 -1.26 13.29
CA THR A 71 -17.52 -2.59 13.16
C THR A 71 -16.30 -2.68 14.06
N LYS A 72 -16.16 -3.82 14.74
CA LYS A 72 -15.08 -4.10 15.69
C LYS A 72 -14.11 -5.10 15.10
N HIS A 73 -12.82 -4.82 15.25
CA HIS A 73 -11.73 -5.65 14.73
C HIS A 73 -10.68 -5.86 15.81
N GLN A 74 -9.97 -6.99 15.77
CA GLN A 74 -8.81 -7.24 16.62
C GLN A 74 -7.55 -6.99 15.81
N ILE A 75 -6.88 -5.86 16.05
CA ILE A 75 -5.78 -5.38 15.20
C ILE A 75 -4.51 -5.22 16.03
N ILE A 76 -3.34 -5.46 15.44
CA ILE A 76 -2.07 -5.14 16.08
C ILE A 76 -1.92 -3.62 16.25
N ALA A 77 -1.56 -3.17 17.45
CA ALA A 77 -1.59 -1.76 17.85
C ALA A 77 -0.88 -0.78 16.91
N LYS A 78 0.25 -1.17 16.30
CA LYS A 78 0.96 -0.31 15.33
C LYS A 78 0.14 0.01 14.08
N GLN A 79 -0.65 -0.96 13.58
CA GLN A 79 -1.51 -0.76 12.42
C GLN A 79 -2.69 0.16 12.77
N VAL A 80 -3.16 0.15 14.02
CA VAL A 80 -4.22 1.05 14.48
C VAL A 80 -3.83 2.52 14.32
N ILE A 81 -2.54 2.87 14.48
CA ILE A 81 -2.08 4.25 14.23
C ILE A 81 -2.35 4.66 12.77
N ILE A 82 -2.04 3.76 11.82
CA ILE A 82 -2.29 3.97 10.39
C ILE A 82 -3.79 4.08 10.14
N LEU A 83 -4.59 3.14 10.63
CA LEU A 83 -6.04 3.15 10.43
C LEU A 83 -6.72 4.38 11.03
N GLU A 84 -6.28 4.84 12.21
CA GLU A 84 -6.78 6.07 12.83
C GLU A 84 -6.34 7.33 12.08
N TYR A 85 -5.15 7.33 11.47
CA TYR A 85 -4.74 8.41 10.57
C TYR A 85 -5.67 8.47 9.35
N ILE A 86 -5.85 7.34 8.66
CA ILE A 86 -6.72 7.21 7.49
C ILE A 86 -8.15 7.64 7.83
N LYS A 87 -8.71 7.12 8.93
CA LYS A 87 -10.06 7.44 9.43
C LYS A 87 -10.29 8.92 9.72
N LYS A 88 -9.24 9.68 10.05
CA LYS A 88 -9.34 11.12 10.23
C LYS A 88 -9.41 11.88 8.91
N GLN A 89 -8.74 11.37 7.87
CA GLN A 89 -8.77 11.96 6.52
C GLN A 89 -10.07 11.62 5.81
N ILE A 90 -10.39 10.33 5.77
CA ILE A 90 -11.53 9.77 5.03
C ILE A 90 -12.47 9.05 6.01
N GLY A 91 -13.75 9.43 5.95
CA GLY A 91 -14.74 8.92 6.89
C GLY A 91 -15.24 7.50 6.62
N GLY A 92 -14.90 6.89 5.47
CA GLY A 92 -15.44 5.59 5.06
C GLY A 92 -14.40 4.73 4.36
N PHE A 93 -14.12 3.58 4.97
CA PHE A 93 -13.38 2.44 4.41
C PHE A 93 -13.72 1.21 5.23
N LYS A 94 -13.45 0.02 4.71
CA LYS A 94 -13.60 -1.27 5.38
C LYS A 94 -12.25 -1.97 5.45
N ILE A 95 -12.11 -2.84 6.44
CA ILE A 95 -10.95 -3.71 6.57
C ILE A 95 -11.37 -5.11 6.97
N ASN A 96 -10.51 -6.09 6.70
CA ASN A 96 -10.51 -7.38 7.39
C ASN A 96 -9.14 -7.61 8.03
N SER A 97 -9.13 -8.39 9.11
CA SER A 97 -7.90 -8.81 9.76
C SER A 97 -7.88 -10.31 10.04
N ASN A 98 -6.72 -10.92 9.90
CA ASN A 98 -6.52 -12.32 10.19
C ASN A 98 -6.52 -12.61 11.71
N GLN A 99 -6.42 -13.89 12.08
CA GLN A 99 -6.37 -14.35 13.49
C GLN A 99 -5.22 -13.76 14.33
N TYR A 100 -4.16 -13.29 13.69
CA TYR A 100 -3.01 -12.63 14.32
C TYR A 100 -3.20 -11.13 14.47
N GLY A 101 -4.28 -10.56 13.92
CA GLY A 101 -4.61 -9.14 13.95
C GLY A 101 -3.85 -8.30 12.93
N GLU A 102 -3.30 -8.93 11.90
CA GLU A 102 -2.77 -8.23 10.72
C GLU A 102 -3.92 -7.87 9.79
N VAL A 103 -3.92 -6.63 9.30
CA VAL A 103 -4.88 -6.18 8.29
C VAL A 103 -4.50 -6.83 6.98
N GLU A 104 -5.38 -7.67 6.45
CA GLU A 104 -5.16 -8.42 5.20
C GLU A 104 -5.97 -7.84 4.04
N LEU A 105 -7.07 -7.15 4.32
CA LEU A 105 -7.90 -6.48 3.32
C LEU A 105 -8.11 -5.02 3.72
N PHE A 106 -7.96 -4.13 2.75
CA PHE A 106 -8.31 -2.72 2.86
C PHE A 106 -9.17 -2.31 1.65
N ASP A 107 -10.41 -1.89 1.93
CA ASP A 107 -11.41 -1.53 0.93
C ASP A 107 -11.84 -0.07 1.15
N ILE A 108 -11.52 0.77 0.18
CA ILE A 108 -11.89 2.19 0.11
C ILE A 108 -12.72 2.46 -1.16
N ASN A 109 -13.49 1.48 -1.60
CA ASN A 109 -14.29 1.61 -2.81
C ASN A 109 -15.38 2.67 -2.66
N ASN A 110 -15.73 3.34 -3.75
CA ASN A 110 -16.82 4.32 -3.80
C ASN A 110 -16.65 5.50 -2.81
N ASN A 111 -15.40 5.92 -2.59
CA ASN A 111 -15.08 7.03 -1.70
C ASN A 111 -15.13 8.36 -2.47
N GLY A 112 -16.11 9.21 -2.11
CA GLY A 112 -16.33 10.53 -2.70
C GLY A 112 -15.51 11.66 -2.08
N SER A 113 -14.46 11.36 -1.29
CA SER A 113 -13.62 12.40 -0.68
C SER A 113 -12.83 13.16 -1.74
N ALA A 114 -12.50 14.43 -1.46
CA ALA A 114 -11.71 15.26 -2.39
C ALA A 114 -10.33 14.64 -2.71
N ALA A 115 -9.80 14.88 -3.92
CA ALA A 115 -8.56 14.28 -4.43
C ALA A 115 -7.37 14.28 -3.44
N PRO A 116 -6.92 15.41 -2.86
CA PRO A 116 -5.76 15.38 -1.98
C PRO A 116 -6.01 14.57 -0.70
N ILE A 117 -7.28 14.37 -0.32
CA ILE A 117 -7.66 13.64 0.89
C ILE A 117 -7.56 12.13 0.65
N ILE A 118 -8.03 11.64 -0.51
CA ILE A 118 -8.02 10.19 -0.78
C ILE A 118 -6.61 9.67 -1.08
N ASN A 119 -5.81 10.41 -1.85
CA ASN A 119 -4.42 10.03 -2.13
C ASN A 119 -3.59 10.00 -0.83
N GLU A 120 -3.70 11.06 -0.02
CA GLU A 120 -2.96 11.17 1.24
C GLU A 120 -3.42 10.12 2.26
N ALA A 121 -4.70 9.71 2.24
CA ALA A 121 -5.18 8.61 3.06
C ALA A 121 -4.52 7.27 2.67
N LEU A 122 -4.31 7.02 1.37
CA LEU A 122 -3.71 5.77 0.90
C LEU A 122 -2.19 5.70 1.11
N LYS A 123 -1.50 6.84 1.24
CA LYS A 123 -0.03 6.94 1.33
C LYS A 123 0.68 6.00 2.31
N PHE A 124 0.01 5.58 3.39
CA PHE A 124 0.59 4.72 4.42
C PHE A 124 0.06 3.27 4.40
N THR A 125 -0.74 2.88 3.40
CA THR A 125 -1.20 1.49 3.29
C THR A 125 -0.04 0.53 3.02
N ASN A 126 1.06 0.97 2.40
CA ASN A 126 2.30 0.19 2.28
C ASN A 126 2.91 -0.23 3.62
N LYS A 127 2.54 0.42 4.73
CA LYS A 127 3.00 0.06 6.09
C LYS A 127 2.12 -1.00 6.75
N LEU A 128 1.03 -1.42 6.11
CA LEU A 128 0.24 -2.59 6.48
C LEU A 128 0.89 -3.84 5.87
N ASN A 129 1.99 -4.31 6.46
CA ASN A 129 2.82 -5.38 5.89
C ASN A 129 2.09 -6.72 5.65
N GLY A 130 0.93 -6.94 6.27
CA GLY A 130 0.10 -8.14 6.06
C GLY A 130 -0.98 -7.96 4.99
N LEU A 131 -1.02 -6.83 4.28
CA LEU A 131 -2.09 -6.49 3.34
C LEU A 131 -1.97 -7.33 2.06
N LEU A 132 -2.97 -8.17 1.81
CA LEU A 132 -3.07 -9.06 0.66
C LEU A 132 -4.02 -8.52 -0.41
N TRP A 133 -5.07 -7.81 0.01
CA TRP A 133 -6.10 -7.25 -0.87
C TRP A 133 -6.26 -5.74 -0.67
N LEU A 134 -6.07 -4.97 -1.74
CA LEU A 134 -6.31 -3.53 -1.76
C LEU A 134 -7.37 -3.22 -2.82
N TYR A 135 -8.54 -2.75 -2.36
CA TYR A 135 -9.63 -2.34 -3.24
C TYR A 135 -9.84 -0.84 -3.10
N CYS A 136 -9.67 -0.13 -4.22
CA CYS A 136 -9.77 1.32 -4.32
C CYS A 136 -10.49 1.74 -5.61
N HIS A 137 -11.48 0.95 -6.03
CA HIS A 137 -12.25 1.22 -7.24
C HIS A 137 -13.36 2.26 -7.03
N ASN A 138 -13.85 2.84 -8.13
CA ASN A 138 -14.91 3.86 -8.14
C ASN A 138 -14.58 5.10 -7.29
N ASN A 139 -13.34 5.59 -7.36
CA ASN A 139 -12.92 6.81 -6.68
C ASN A 139 -12.67 7.93 -7.70
N PRO A 140 -13.68 8.79 -7.97
CA PRO A 140 -13.64 9.76 -9.08
C PRO A 140 -12.52 10.80 -8.98
N LEU A 141 -11.93 10.96 -7.79
CA LEU A 141 -10.90 11.93 -7.48
C LEU A 141 -9.56 11.29 -7.12
N LEU A 142 -9.45 9.95 -7.14
CA LEU A 142 -8.19 9.24 -6.96
C LEU A 142 -7.34 9.43 -8.22
N SER A 143 -6.17 10.05 -8.06
CA SER A 143 -5.26 10.34 -9.17
C SER A 143 -3.91 9.62 -9.05
N GLU A 144 -3.56 9.14 -7.86
CA GLU A 144 -2.31 8.43 -7.62
C GLU A 144 -2.56 7.28 -6.63
N LEU A 145 -1.88 6.16 -6.83
CA LEU A 145 -1.83 5.08 -5.86
C LEU A 145 -0.55 5.21 -5.01
N PRO A 146 -0.57 4.74 -3.75
CA PRO A 146 0.64 4.68 -2.94
C PRO A 146 1.59 3.61 -3.48
N GLU A 147 2.82 3.61 -2.99
CA GLU A 147 3.67 2.40 -3.06
C GLU A 147 2.86 1.20 -2.55
N LEU A 148 2.96 0.06 -3.22
CA LEU A 148 2.21 -1.14 -2.84
C LEU A 148 3.01 -1.96 -1.81
N PRO A 149 2.36 -2.58 -0.81
CA PRO A 149 3.07 -3.47 0.10
C PRO A 149 3.55 -4.73 -0.63
N ASN A 150 4.75 -5.21 -0.31
CA ASN A 150 5.37 -6.37 -0.97
C ASN A 150 4.56 -7.68 -0.85
N SER A 151 3.60 -7.75 0.07
CA SER A 151 2.71 -8.89 0.30
C SER A 151 1.41 -8.85 -0.50
N LEU A 152 1.15 -7.77 -1.25
CA LEU A 152 -0.12 -7.57 -1.95
C LEU A 152 -0.32 -8.61 -3.05
N GLN A 153 -1.41 -9.36 -2.98
CA GLN A 153 -1.77 -10.40 -3.95
C GLN A 153 -2.86 -9.93 -4.93
N ALA A 154 -3.70 -8.98 -4.52
CA ALA A 154 -4.73 -8.44 -5.39
C ALA A 154 -4.87 -6.93 -5.24
N LEU A 155 -4.91 -6.25 -6.38
CA LEU A 155 -5.21 -4.83 -6.51
C LEU A 155 -6.41 -4.66 -7.43
N ASP A 156 -7.47 -4.04 -6.90
CA ASP A 156 -8.55 -3.48 -7.72
C ASP A 156 -8.51 -1.95 -7.61
N CYS A 157 -8.14 -1.31 -8.70
CA CYS A 157 -8.07 0.13 -8.86
C CYS A 157 -8.89 0.58 -10.07
N SER A 158 -9.95 -0.16 -10.40
CA SER A 158 -10.81 0.13 -11.55
C SER A 158 -11.65 1.40 -11.35
N ASN A 159 -12.15 1.97 -12.45
CA ASN A 159 -13.11 3.08 -12.44
C ASN A 159 -12.61 4.35 -11.71
N ASN A 160 -11.34 4.71 -11.92
CA ASN A 160 -10.69 5.89 -11.39
C ASN A 160 -10.31 6.85 -12.53
N PRO A 161 -11.21 7.76 -12.94
CA PRO A 161 -11.05 8.58 -14.15
C PRO A 161 -9.88 9.57 -14.13
N GLN A 162 -9.26 9.81 -12.98
CA GLN A 162 -8.08 10.68 -12.84
C GLN A 162 -6.77 9.89 -12.70
N LEU A 163 -6.82 8.56 -12.54
CA LEU A 163 -5.64 7.72 -12.40
C LEU A 163 -4.95 7.56 -13.75
N SER A 164 -3.73 8.08 -13.87
CA SER A 164 -2.95 8.08 -15.11
C SER A 164 -1.78 7.11 -15.12
N GLU A 165 -1.34 6.65 -13.95
CA GLU A 165 -0.19 5.76 -13.78
C GLU A 165 -0.45 4.77 -12.63
N LEU A 166 0.20 3.62 -12.71
CA LEU A 166 0.28 2.66 -11.61
C LEU A 166 1.70 2.67 -11.02
N PRO A 167 1.85 2.46 -9.70
CA PRO A 167 3.14 2.27 -9.07
C PRO A 167 3.76 0.93 -9.52
N GLU A 168 5.02 0.70 -9.14
CA GLU A 168 5.65 -0.62 -9.29
C GLU A 168 4.79 -1.71 -8.61
N LEU A 169 4.58 -2.81 -9.34
CA LEU A 169 3.78 -3.94 -8.86
C LEU A 169 4.67 -4.87 -8.02
N PRO A 170 4.22 -5.33 -6.84
CA PRO A 170 5.02 -6.23 -6.04
C PRO A 170 5.07 -7.63 -6.66
N ASP A 171 6.19 -8.33 -6.49
CA ASP A 171 6.43 -9.70 -7.01
C ASP A 171 5.37 -10.73 -6.59
N SER A 172 4.56 -10.44 -5.57
CA SER A 172 3.51 -11.32 -5.06
C SER A 172 2.12 -11.09 -5.69
N LEU A 173 1.97 -10.07 -6.56
CA LEU A 173 0.69 -9.68 -7.12
C LEU A 173 0.18 -10.71 -8.13
N GLN A 174 -0.98 -11.29 -7.85
CA GLN A 174 -1.64 -12.32 -8.67
C GLN A 174 -2.81 -11.75 -9.48
N VAL A 175 -3.47 -10.71 -8.98
CA VAL A 175 -4.65 -10.10 -9.62
C VAL A 175 -4.47 -8.60 -9.71
N LEU A 176 -4.56 -8.07 -10.93
CA LEU A 176 -4.64 -6.65 -11.19
C LEU A 176 -5.89 -6.35 -12.01
N ASP A 177 -6.86 -5.67 -11.40
CA ASP A 177 -7.93 -4.98 -12.10
C ASP A 177 -7.65 -3.48 -12.10
N CYS A 178 -7.36 -2.96 -13.29
CA CYS A 178 -7.16 -1.54 -13.55
C CYS A 178 -8.08 -1.05 -14.68
N SER A 179 -9.21 -1.72 -14.88
CA SER A 179 -10.19 -1.40 -15.92
C SER A 179 -10.83 -0.02 -15.71
N ASN A 180 -11.36 0.56 -16.80
CA ASN A 180 -12.10 1.82 -16.78
C ASN A 180 -11.32 3.02 -16.21
N ASN A 181 -10.01 3.07 -16.48
CA ASN A 181 -9.11 4.16 -16.16
C ASN A 181 -8.70 4.91 -17.45
N PRO A 182 -9.51 5.85 -17.95
CA PRO A 182 -9.31 6.48 -19.25
C PRO A 182 -8.02 7.30 -19.40
N GLN A 183 -7.37 7.69 -18.30
CA GLN A 183 -6.09 8.40 -18.35
C GLN A 183 -4.88 7.46 -18.33
N LEU A 184 -5.05 6.19 -17.96
CA LEU A 184 -3.98 5.20 -17.88
C LEU A 184 -3.48 4.86 -19.29
N SER A 185 -2.23 5.21 -19.58
CA SER A 185 -1.62 5.06 -20.92
C SER A 185 -0.58 3.94 -21.02
N GLU A 186 -0.05 3.49 -19.89
CA GLU A 186 0.96 2.46 -19.79
C GLU A 186 0.76 1.61 -18.53
N LEU A 187 1.31 0.40 -18.55
CA LEU A 187 1.40 -0.47 -17.38
C LEU A 187 2.88 -0.57 -16.96
N PRO A 188 3.16 -0.69 -15.65
CA PRO A 188 4.47 -1.09 -15.15
C PRO A 188 4.82 -2.51 -15.60
N GLU A 189 6.04 -2.96 -15.30
CA GLU A 189 6.44 -4.35 -15.46
C GLU A 189 5.49 -5.28 -14.68
N LEU A 190 5.07 -6.38 -15.31
CA LEU A 190 4.16 -7.34 -14.69
C LEU A 190 4.99 -8.37 -13.93
N PRO A 191 4.66 -8.69 -12.67
CA PRO A 191 5.39 -9.68 -11.90
C PRO A 191 5.11 -11.09 -12.42
N ASP A 192 6.09 -11.98 -12.33
CA ASP A 192 5.99 -13.39 -12.74
C ASP A 192 4.85 -14.17 -12.08
N SER A 193 4.29 -13.66 -10.97
CA SER A 193 3.18 -14.27 -10.26
C SER A 193 1.79 -13.86 -10.77
N LEU A 194 1.70 -12.89 -11.69
CA LEU A 194 0.43 -12.32 -12.14
C LEU A 194 -0.40 -13.32 -12.95
N GLN A 195 -1.60 -13.62 -12.47
CA GLN A 195 -2.52 -14.58 -13.08
C GLN A 195 -3.67 -13.93 -13.84
N VAL A 196 -4.10 -12.74 -13.40
CA VAL A 196 -5.26 -12.02 -13.93
C VAL A 196 -4.87 -10.57 -14.18
N LEU A 197 -5.01 -10.13 -15.43
CA LEU A 197 -4.83 -8.75 -15.85
C LEU A 197 -6.11 -8.24 -16.54
N ASP A 198 -6.84 -7.35 -15.87
CA ASP A 198 -7.98 -6.64 -16.46
C ASP A 198 -7.61 -5.17 -16.71
N CYS A 199 -7.57 -4.80 -17.98
CA CYS A 199 -7.31 -3.46 -18.50
C CYS A 199 -8.47 -2.97 -19.37
N TYR A 200 -9.65 -3.60 -19.26
CA TYR A 200 -10.82 -3.28 -20.05
C TYR A 200 -11.10 -1.78 -20.02
N ASN A 201 -11.36 -1.18 -21.20
CA ASN A 201 -11.78 0.22 -21.33
C ASN A 201 -10.75 1.26 -20.82
N ASN A 202 -9.46 0.96 -20.95
CA ASN A 202 -8.38 1.93 -20.78
C ASN A 202 -8.03 2.58 -22.13
N SER A 203 -8.82 3.59 -22.51
CA SER A 203 -8.80 4.19 -23.85
C SER A 203 -7.46 4.79 -24.32
N ARG A 204 -6.49 5.01 -23.42
CA ARG A 204 -5.14 5.52 -23.75
C ARG A 204 -4.05 4.46 -23.70
N LEU A 205 -4.35 3.26 -23.18
CA LEU A 205 -3.39 2.17 -23.09
C LEU A 205 -3.06 1.67 -24.50
N SER A 206 -1.83 1.91 -24.95
CA SER A 206 -1.39 1.67 -26.33
C SER A 206 -0.41 0.52 -26.48
N LYS A 207 0.18 0.06 -25.38
CA LYS A 207 1.16 -1.04 -25.35
C LYS A 207 0.90 -1.94 -24.16
N LEU A 208 1.36 -3.18 -24.26
CA LEU A 208 1.49 -4.09 -23.13
C LEU A 208 2.97 -4.34 -22.83
N PRO A 209 3.33 -4.49 -21.54
CA PRO A 209 4.62 -5.05 -21.13
C PRO A 209 4.73 -6.53 -21.53
N GLU A 210 5.88 -7.15 -21.25
CA GLU A 210 6.03 -8.60 -21.41
C GLU A 210 5.02 -9.33 -20.51
N LEU A 211 4.37 -10.35 -21.07
CA LEU A 211 3.34 -11.12 -20.38
C LEU A 211 3.99 -12.32 -19.68
N PRO A 212 3.85 -12.46 -18.35
CA PRO A 212 4.36 -13.62 -17.63
C PRO A 212 3.57 -14.89 -18.00
N ASP A 213 4.26 -16.03 -17.98
CA ASP A 213 3.69 -17.35 -18.32
C ASP A 213 2.60 -17.82 -17.34
N SER A 214 2.48 -17.18 -16.18
CA SER A 214 1.47 -17.48 -15.16
C SER A 214 0.08 -16.90 -15.47
N ILE A 215 -0.04 -16.01 -16.46
CA ILE A 215 -1.31 -15.38 -16.81
C ILE A 215 -2.31 -16.42 -17.33
N THR A 216 -3.51 -16.39 -16.75
CA THR A 216 -4.66 -17.21 -17.13
C THR A 216 -5.81 -16.39 -17.69
N PHE A 217 -5.85 -15.08 -17.43
CA PHE A 217 -6.86 -14.16 -17.94
C PHE A 217 -6.26 -12.80 -18.31
N ILE A 218 -6.60 -12.31 -19.50
CA ILE A 218 -6.29 -10.97 -19.99
C ILE A 218 -7.54 -10.36 -20.63
N ASP A 219 -7.92 -9.15 -20.22
CA ASP A 219 -8.88 -8.33 -20.96
C ASP A 219 -8.28 -6.95 -21.28
N ILE A 220 -8.13 -6.67 -22.57
CA ILE A 220 -7.68 -5.37 -23.08
C ILE A 220 -8.69 -4.78 -24.07
N ARG A 221 -9.94 -5.30 -24.12
CA ARG A 221 -10.96 -4.74 -25.01
C ARG A 221 -11.16 -3.25 -24.71
N ASN A 222 -11.44 -2.47 -25.75
CA ASN A 222 -11.58 -1.01 -25.66
C ASN A 222 -10.29 -0.28 -25.20
N THR A 223 -9.12 -0.80 -25.57
CA THR A 223 -7.83 -0.10 -25.45
C THR A 223 -7.29 0.27 -26.84
N LEU A 224 -6.24 1.10 -26.91
CA LEU A 224 -5.48 1.29 -28.16
C LEU A 224 -4.59 0.08 -28.44
N ALA A 225 -4.10 -0.61 -27.41
CA ALA A 225 -3.29 -1.82 -27.52
C ALA A 225 -4.05 -2.94 -28.26
N ALA A 226 -5.36 -3.07 -28.05
CA ALA A 226 -6.21 -4.03 -28.76
C ALA A 226 -6.37 -3.74 -30.27
N GLN A 227 -5.94 -2.56 -30.74
CA GLN A 227 -5.98 -2.17 -32.15
C GLN A 227 -4.59 -2.28 -32.82
N ASP A 228 -3.54 -2.53 -32.03
CA ASP A 228 -2.16 -2.62 -32.50
C ASP A 228 -1.86 -4.06 -33.01
N LEU A 229 -1.46 -4.17 -34.28
CA LEU A 229 -1.19 -5.47 -34.91
C LEU A 229 0.00 -6.21 -34.28
N GLU A 230 0.99 -5.51 -33.74
CA GLU A 230 2.13 -6.13 -33.06
C GLU A 230 1.69 -6.70 -31.70
N VAL A 231 0.85 -5.96 -30.96
CA VAL A 231 0.27 -6.45 -29.71
C VAL A 231 -0.60 -7.68 -29.96
N ILE A 232 -1.47 -7.64 -30.97
CA ILE A 232 -2.32 -8.78 -31.35
C ILE A 232 -1.46 -10.01 -31.72
N ALA A 233 -0.39 -9.83 -32.50
CA ALA A 233 0.48 -10.94 -32.88
C ALA A 233 1.14 -11.60 -31.64
N LYS A 234 1.59 -10.80 -30.67
CA LYS A 234 2.12 -11.30 -29.39
C LYS A 234 1.06 -12.04 -28.58
N LEU A 235 -0.17 -11.54 -28.53
CA LEU A 235 -1.28 -12.21 -27.84
C LEU A 235 -1.68 -13.54 -28.51
N GLU A 236 -1.62 -13.66 -29.84
CA GLU A 236 -1.85 -14.93 -30.54
C GLU A 236 -0.72 -15.94 -30.31
N GLU A 237 0.54 -15.50 -30.26
CA GLU A 237 1.66 -16.36 -29.84
C GLU A 237 1.46 -16.84 -28.40
N PHE A 238 1.09 -15.92 -27.50
CA PHE A 238 0.80 -16.24 -26.11
C PHE A 238 -0.31 -17.29 -25.99
N LYS A 239 -1.45 -17.13 -26.69
CA LYS A 239 -2.54 -18.12 -26.72
C LYS A 239 -2.09 -19.48 -27.26
N THR A 240 -1.15 -19.51 -28.20
CA THR A 240 -0.60 -20.77 -28.74
C THR A 240 0.23 -21.51 -27.69
N LYS A 241 1.03 -20.78 -26.89
CA LYS A 241 1.78 -21.35 -25.75
C LYS A 241 0.87 -21.73 -24.57
N HIS A 242 -0.16 -20.93 -24.33
CA HIS A 242 -1.04 -21.02 -23.16
C HIS A 242 -2.51 -21.22 -23.58
N PRO A 243 -2.88 -22.40 -24.11
CA PRO A 243 -4.18 -22.64 -24.74
C PRO A 243 -5.37 -22.59 -23.78
N THR A 244 -5.14 -22.61 -22.47
CA THR A 244 -6.17 -22.47 -21.44
C THR A 244 -6.36 -21.03 -20.98
N ALA A 245 -5.48 -20.09 -21.38
CA ALA A 245 -5.61 -18.69 -21.00
C ALA A 245 -6.77 -18.04 -21.77
N GLN A 246 -7.61 -17.30 -21.05
CA GLN A 246 -8.67 -16.50 -21.65
C GLN A 246 -8.11 -15.12 -22.01
N VAL A 247 -8.10 -14.79 -23.30
CA VAL A 247 -7.54 -13.52 -23.80
C VAL A 247 -8.61 -12.78 -24.61
N LEU A 248 -8.93 -11.55 -24.20
CA LEU A 248 -9.97 -10.71 -24.79
C LEU A 248 -9.35 -9.40 -25.31
N TYR A 249 -9.48 -9.13 -26.62
CA TYR A 249 -9.04 -7.91 -27.30
C TYR A 249 -9.95 -7.58 -28.47
#